data_AF-A0A843LVX5-F1
#
_entry.id   AF-A0A843LVX5-F1
#
_cell.length_a   1.000
_cell.length_b   1.000
_cell.length_c   1.000
_cell.angle_alpha   90.00
_cell.angle_beta   90.00
_cell.angle_gamma   90.00
#
_symmetry.space_group_name_H-M   'P 1'
#
loop_
_entity.id
_entity.type
_entity.pdbx_description
1 polymer ?
#
loop_
_entity_poly.entity_id
_entity_poly.type
_entity_poly.pdbx_seq_one_letter_code
_entity_poly.pdbx_strand_id
1 'polypeptide(L)'
;AQKLQPFSFADRVNFSGAVAGVVPPQGTTGVEMVANEMEGELAMAGIKEGAKWTPVDFRNPCISIDFGTTLDGRITSPVDPKSTNPFAKTIGNFCGLAGAIPDAIVKGTGLVNEKNGTALDIFGEKSRLSAAIGSRKSSDVVNSYVDRCHDLISVELVPKERKRYGMVPVYAEVAMESGVALIGVDAGTNGTNLAKLGEIGKEIITKYSLPVLNEVIDHVCSRMALRMIDVVHELGMIYPETSIGFTGRAAISGKKPEYILQGIIDRKLFQNPVDHVVFVDDGLARGAALMGRCMNSLGKPDKPIGGMRGGKCIMSRRIAIGR
;
A
#
# COMPACT_ATOMS: atom_id res chain seq x y z
N ALA A 1 -33.60 11.58 -0.42
CA ALA A 1 -33.80 10.13 -0.61
C ALA A 1 -34.38 9.77 -1.98
N GLN A 2 -35.59 10.26 -2.36
CA GLN A 2 -36.28 9.88 -3.61
C GLN A 2 -35.45 10.06 -4.91
N LYS A 3 -34.60 11.10 -5.01
CA LYS A 3 -33.78 11.35 -6.21
C LYS A 3 -32.70 10.30 -6.48
N LEU A 4 -32.22 9.58 -5.45
CA LEU A 4 -31.13 8.59 -5.57
C LEU A 4 -31.65 7.15 -5.66
N GLN A 5 -32.90 6.90 -5.27
CA GLN A 5 -33.50 5.56 -5.24
C GLN A 5 -33.44 4.84 -6.61
N PRO A 6 -33.68 5.49 -7.77
CA PRO A 6 -33.58 4.81 -9.07
C PRO A 6 -32.16 4.33 -9.42
N PHE A 7 -31.14 4.90 -8.77
CA PHE A 7 -29.73 4.62 -9.02
C PHE A 7 -29.07 3.79 -7.91
N SER A 8 -29.83 3.46 -6.87
CA SER A 8 -29.38 2.71 -5.70
C SER A 8 -29.95 1.30 -5.72
N PHE A 9 -29.18 0.36 -5.19
CA PHE A 9 -29.64 -1.00 -4.92
C PHE A 9 -29.95 -1.23 -3.43
N ALA A 10 -30.06 -0.17 -2.63
CA ALA A 10 -30.22 -0.27 -1.18
C ALA A 10 -31.52 -0.98 -0.75
N ASP A 11 -32.55 -1.01 -1.60
CA ASP A 11 -33.79 -1.76 -1.41
C ASP A 11 -33.65 -3.27 -1.72
N ARG A 12 -32.52 -3.69 -2.31
CA ARG A 12 -32.30 -5.06 -2.80
C ARG A 12 -31.11 -5.77 -2.16
N VAL A 13 -30.23 -5.06 -1.45
CA VAL A 13 -29.04 -5.64 -0.83
C VAL A 13 -28.96 -5.27 0.64
N ASN A 14 -28.61 -6.23 1.47
CA ASN A 14 -28.33 -5.97 2.88
C ASN A 14 -26.94 -5.35 3.06
N PHE A 15 -26.82 -4.54 4.10
CA PHE A 15 -25.53 -4.06 4.56
C PHE A 15 -24.73 -5.23 5.15
N SER A 16 -23.55 -5.49 4.61
CA SER A 16 -22.70 -6.63 4.99
C SER A 16 -21.42 -6.20 5.71
N GLY A 17 -21.22 -4.90 5.93
CA GLY A 17 -19.94 -4.34 6.38
C GLY A 17 -18.81 -4.45 5.35
N ALA A 18 -19.04 -5.11 4.20
CA ALA A 18 -18.02 -5.28 3.18
C ALA A 18 -17.78 -3.98 2.40
N VAL A 19 -16.50 -3.60 2.32
CA VAL A 19 -16.03 -2.42 1.61
C VAL A 19 -15.36 -2.85 0.32
N ALA A 20 -15.79 -2.26 -0.81
CA ALA A 20 -15.24 -2.57 -2.13
C ALA A 20 -15.15 -4.09 -2.44
N GLY A 21 -16.08 -4.88 -1.88
CA GLY A 21 -16.14 -6.34 -2.06
C GLY A 21 -15.24 -7.15 -1.12
N VAL A 22 -14.81 -6.59 0.01
CA VAL A 22 -13.93 -7.22 0.98
C VAL A 22 -14.54 -7.06 2.37
N VAL A 23 -14.62 -8.15 3.14
CA VAL A 23 -15.04 -8.12 4.55
C VAL A 23 -13.84 -7.72 5.41
N PRO A 24 -13.99 -6.78 6.36
CA PRO A 24 -12.95 -6.46 7.32
C PRO A 24 -12.53 -7.70 8.15
N PRO A 25 -11.34 -7.69 8.74
CA PRO A 25 -10.96 -8.67 9.76
C PRO A 25 -12.08 -8.83 10.81
N GLN A 26 -12.45 -10.07 11.12
CA GLN A 26 -13.37 -10.38 12.21
C GLN A 26 -12.57 -10.97 13.36
N GLY A 27 -12.34 -10.17 14.40
CA GLY A 27 -11.62 -10.55 15.62
C GLY A 27 -12.36 -10.01 16.84
N THR A 28 -12.49 -10.86 17.85
CA THR A 28 -13.34 -10.70 19.04
C THR A 28 -13.15 -9.35 19.74
N THR A 29 -14.27 -8.68 20.07
CA THR A 29 -14.43 -7.41 20.84
C THR A 29 -14.40 -6.08 20.10
N GLY A 30 -14.53 -6.02 18.77
CA GLY A 30 -14.66 -4.72 18.08
C GLY A 30 -13.45 -3.79 18.27
N VAL A 31 -12.28 -4.39 18.53
CA VAL A 31 -10.99 -3.71 18.64
C VAL A 31 -10.27 -3.89 17.31
N GLU A 32 -9.91 -2.78 16.66
CA GLU A 32 -9.12 -2.80 15.43
C GLU A 32 -7.75 -3.45 15.69
N MET A 33 -7.30 -4.31 14.77
CA MET A 33 -6.01 -5.02 14.93
C MET A 33 -4.82 -4.10 14.71
N VAL A 34 -5.04 -3.03 13.95
CA VAL A 34 -4.08 -1.96 13.66
C VAL A 34 -4.83 -0.64 13.74
N ALA A 35 -4.27 0.38 14.39
CA ALA A 35 -4.96 1.66 14.59
C ALA A 35 -5.29 2.43 13.30
N ASN A 36 -4.66 2.08 12.18
CA ASN A 36 -4.96 2.64 10.86
C ASN A 36 -5.60 1.61 9.91
N GLU A 37 -6.33 0.64 10.45
CA GLU A 37 -7.03 -0.39 9.65
C GLU A 37 -7.99 0.22 8.62
N MET A 38 -8.73 1.27 9.02
CA MET A 38 -9.64 2.00 8.11
C MET A 38 -8.90 2.73 6.99
N GLU A 39 -7.68 3.24 7.21
CA GLU A 39 -6.87 3.86 6.15
C GLU A 39 -6.56 2.82 5.07
N GLY A 40 -6.16 1.60 5.48
CA GLY A 40 -5.95 0.49 4.56
C GLY A 40 -7.20 0.08 3.76
N GLU A 41 -8.41 0.23 4.32
CA GLU A 41 -9.67 0.03 3.58
C GLU A 41 -9.88 1.08 2.51
N LEU A 42 -9.66 2.33 2.88
CA LEU A 42 -9.81 3.47 2.00
C LEU A 42 -8.79 3.40 0.87
N ALA A 43 -7.53 3.09 1.17
CA ALA A 43 -6.48 2.92 0.18
C ALA A 43 -6.84 1.80 -0.82
N MET A 44 -7.25 0.63 -0.33
CA MET A 44 -7.70 -0.48 -1.17
C MET A 44 -8.88 -0.08 -2.07
N ALA A 45 -9.90 0.55 -1.49
CA ALA A 45 -11.08 1.02 -2.20
C ALA A 45 -10.72 2.07 -3.26
N GLY A 46 -9.83 3.01 -2.93
CA GLY A 46 -9.39 4.07 -3.83
C GLY A 46 -8.53 3.58 -4.98
N ILE A 47 -7.63 2.62 -4.73
CA ILE A 47 -6.87 1.98 -5.80
C ILE A 47 -7.82 1.21 -6.73
N LYS A 48 -8.84 0.51 -6.19
CA LYS A 48 -9.89 -0.12 -7.02
C LYS A 48 -10.67 0.90 -7.85
N GLU A 49 -10.89 2.11 -7.33
CA GLU A 49 -11.52 3.19 -8.08
C GLU A 49 -10.61 3.68 -9.21
N GLY A 50 -9.35 4.01 -8.90
CA GLY A 50 -8.38 4.51 -9.86
C GLY A 50 -8.04 3.51 -10.96
N ALA A 51 -7.94 2.22 -10.62
CA ALA A 51 -7.64 1.15 -11.57
C ALA A 51 -8.67 1.02 -12.69
N LYS A 52 -9.91 1.52 -12.51
CA LYS A 52 -10.95 1.52 -13.55
C LYS A 52 -10.60 2.31 -14.81
N TRP A 53 -9.65 3.21 -14.68
CA TRP A 53 -9.14 4.05 -15.76
C TRP A 53 -7.91 3.44 -16.43
N THR A 54 -7.56 2.21 -16.05
CA THR A 54 -6.40 1.45 -16.52
C THR A 54 -6.87 0.08 -17.04
N PRO A 55 -6.03 -0.66 -17.78
CA PRO A 55 -6.34 -2.04 -18.15
C PRO A 55 -6.24 -3.04 -16.98
N VAL A 56 -5.69 -2.62 -15.83
CA VAL A 56 -5.50 -3.49 -14.67
C VAL A 56 -6.82 -3.74 -13.95
N ASP A 57 -7.23 -5.00 -13.90
CA ASP A 57 -8.36 -5.44 -13.08
C ASP A 57 -7.91 -5.64 -11.63
N PHE A 58 -8.03 -4.58 -10.82
CA PHE A 58 -7.62 -4.55 -9.41
C PHE A 58 -8.68 -5.14 -8.44
N ARG A 59 -9.46 -6.11 -8.88
CA ARG A 59 -10.39 -6.86 -8.01
C ARG A 59 -9.66 -7.99 -7.26
N ASN A 60 -10.38 -8.71 -6.39
CA ASN A 60 -9.76 -9.66 -5.48
C ASN A 60 -9.22 -10.92 -6.20
N PRO A 61 -8.19 -11.59 -5.67
CA PRO A 61 -7.31 -11.15 -4.59
C PRO A 61 -6.45 -9.96 -5.04
N CYS A 62 -6.20 -9.07 -4.11
CA CYS A 62 -5.36 -7.90 -4.35
C CYS A 62 -4.56 -7.50 -3.10
N ILE A 63 -3.43 -6.85 -3.35
CA ILE A 63 -2.54 -6.25 -2.37
C ILE A 63 -2.56 -4.75 -2.62
N SER A 64 -3.04 -3.97 -1.66
CA SER A 64 -3.01 -2.51 -1.68
C SER A 64 -2.02 -2.01 -0.65
N ILE A 65 -1.12 -1.12 -1.07
CA ILE A 65 -0.10 -0.51 -0.22
C ILE A 65 -0.25 1.01 -0.35
N ASP A 66 -0.54 1.68 0.76
CA ASP A 66 -0.43 3.14 0.85
C ASP A 66 0.91 3.52 1.50
N PHE A 67 1.71 4.22 0.70
CA PHE A 67 2.99 4.77 1.09
C PHE A 67 2.85 6.27 1.39
N GLY A 68 1.93 6.58 2.30
CA GLY A 68 1.75 7.89 2.93
C GLY A 68 2.90 8.21 3.89
N THR A 69 2.63 8.94 4.98
CA THR A 69 3.65 9.16 6.03
C THR A 69 3.84 7.91 6.87
N THR A 70 2.72 7.36 7.36
CA THR A 70 2.62 6.01 7.92
C THR A 70 2.35 5.01 6.79
N LEU A 71 2.75 3.76 7.01
CA LEU A 71 2.41 2.67 6.14
C LEU A 71 1.02 2.16 6.51
N ASP A 72 0.17 1.99 5.51
CA ASP A 72 -1.07 1.22 5.61
C ASP A 72 -1.30 0.41 4.34
N GLY A 73 -2.34 -0.42 4.38
CA GLY A 73 -2.73 -1.24 3.26
C GLY A 73 -3.32 -2.56 3.70
N ARG A 74 -3.64 -3.39 2.70
CA ARG A 74 -4.43 -4.59 2.88
C ARG A 74 -4.08 -5.67 1.87
N ILE A 75 -4.17 -6.92 2.31
CA ILE A 75 -4.05 -8.12 1.50
C ILE A 75 -5.38 -8.86 1.57
N THR A 76 -5.94 -9.20 0.41
CA THR A 76 -7.26 -9.81 0.32
C THR A 76 -7.19 -11.24 -0.19
N SER A 77 -8.06 -12.10 0.34
CA SER A 77 -8.16 -13.50 -0.08
C SER A 77 -8.71 -13.62 -1.50
N PRO A 78 -8.47 -14.75 -2.17
CA PRO A 78 -9.27 -15.14 -3.32
C PRO A 78 -10.76 -15.23 -2.95
N VAL A 79 -11.62 -15.10 -3.95
CA VAL A 79 -13.06 -15.31 -3.82
C VAL A 79 -13.39 -16.61 -4.55
N ASP A 80 -14.06 -17.54 -3.86
CA ASP A 80 -14.55 -18.76 -4.52
C ASP A 80 -15.62 -18.39 -5.57
N PRO A 81 -15.40 -18.70 -6.86
CA PRO A 81 -16.37 -18.41 -7.92
C PRO A 81 -17.71 -19.11 -7.73
N LYS A 82 -17.77 -20.20 -6.96
CA LYS A 82 -18.98 -21.00 -6.70
C LYS A 82 -19.67 -20.61 -5.39
N SER A 83 -19.00 -19.88 -4.50
CA SER A 83 -19.56 -19.42 -3.24
C SER A 83 -20.73 -18.45 -3.47
N THR A 84 -21.78 -18.63 -2.67
CA THR A 84 -22.90 -17.68 -2.56
C THR A 84 -22.43 -16.36 -1.97
N ASN A 85 -21.51 -16.38 -1.01
CA ASN A 85 -20.83 -15.21 -0.49
C ASN A 85 -19.81 -14.70 -1.51
N PRO A 86 -19.99 -13.49 -2.09
CA PRO A 86 -19.13 -12.98 -3.14
C PRO A 86 -17.96 -12.11 -2.65
N PHE A 87 -17.75 -12.05 -1.33
CA PHE A 87 -16.75 -11.15 -0.72
C PHE A 87 -15.44 -11.87 -0.46
N ALA A 88 -14.33 -11.17 -0.68
CA ALA A 88 -13.04 -11.59 -0.16
C ALA A 88 -12.94 -11.29 1.34
N LYS A 89 -11.98 -11.91 2.01
CA LYS A 89 -11.60 -11.60 3.39
C LYS A 89 -10.31 -10.81 3.40
N THR A 90 -10.13 -9.95 4.39
CA THR A 90 -8.81 -9.45 4.74
C THR A 90 -7.99 -10.58 5.37
N ILE A 91 -6.83 -10.88 4.79
CA ILE A 91 -5.89 -11.90 5.27
C ILE A 91 -4.55 -11.32 5.69
N GLY A 92 -4.35 -10.02 5.46
CA GLY A 92 -3.21 -9.29 5.99
C GLY A 92 -3.39 -7.77 5.88
N ASN A 93 -2.61 -7.06 6.68
CA ASN A 93 -2.55 -5.61 6.75
C ASN A 93 -1.10 -5.14 6.78
N PHE A 94 -0.85 -3.95 6.26
CA PHE A 94 0.44 -3.27 6.38
C PHE A 94 0.41 -2.23 7.49
N CYS A 95 1.51 -2.03 8.21
CA CYS A 95 1.61 -1.02 9.25
C CYS A 95 3.05 -0.51 9.47
N GLY A 96 3.17 0.66 10.10
CA GLY A 96 4.46 1.20 10.53
C GLY A 96 4.89 2.43 9.73
N LEU A 97 6.17 2.48 9.34
CA LEU A 97 6.79 3.64 8.68
C LEU A 97 6.77 3.48 7.16
N ALA A 98 6.28 4.50 6.46
CA ALA A 98 6.42 4.63 5.01
C ALA A 98 7.23 5.90 4.70
N GLY A 99 6.56 7.00 4.34
CA GLY A 99 7.13 8.30 4.02
C GLY A 99 7.90 8.96 5.15
N ALA A 100 7.70 8.54 6.40
CA ALA A 100 8.52 8.97 7.52
C ALA A 100 10.02 8.61 7.35
N ILE A 101 10.35 7.54 6.63
CA ILE A 101 11.73 7.12 6.34
C ILE A 101 12.43 8.12 5.39
N PRO A 102 11.92 8.38 4.17
CA PRO A 102 12.54 9.37 3.29
C PRO A 102 12.48 10.78 3.88
N ASP A 103 11.46 11.11 4.68
CA ASP A 103 11.40 12.39 5.42
C ASP A 103 12.55 12.52 6.42
N ALA A 104 12.88 11.46 7.16
CA ALA A 104 14.01 11.47 8.10
C ALA A 104 15.34 11.67 7.39
N ILE A 105 15.54 11.03 6.22
CA ILE A 105 16.73 11.22 5.39
C ILE A 105 16.86 12.70 4.98
N VAL A 106 15.80 13.32 4.44
CA VAL A 106 15.89 14.72 3.99
C VAL A 106 16.01 15.72 5.15
N LYS A 107 15.39 15.47 6.31
CA LYS A 107 15.52 16.34 7.48
C LYS A 107 16.97 16.51 7.93
N GLY A 108 17.77 15.45 7.82
CA GLY A 108 19.20 15.52 8.16
C GLY A 108 20.02 16.44 7.24
N THR A 109 19.53 16.77 6.05
CA THR A 109 20.24 17.64 5.09
C THR A 109 20.27 19.11 5.51
N GLY A 110 19.35 19.54 6.38
CA GLY A 110 19.15 20.96 6.71
C GLY A 110 18.47 21.79 5.61
N LEU A 111 18.04 21.16 4.50
CA LEU A 111 17.33 21.84 3.40
C LEU A 111 15.83 22.01 3.65
N VAL A 112 15.29 21.31 4.66
CA VAL A 112 13.88 21.37 5.06
C VAL A 112 13.79 21.60 6.56
N ASN A 113 12.60 21.96 7.03
CA ASN A 113 12.36 22.14 8.46
C ASN A 113 12.62 20.82 9.22
N GLU A 114 13.43 20.89 10.27
CA GLU A 114 13.83 19.71 11.06
C GLU A 114 12.65 18.98 11.71
N LYS A 115 11.56 19.68 12.02
CA LYS A 115 10.39 19.09 12.68
C LYS A 115 9.39 18.53 11.68
N ASN A 116 8.95 19.35 10.71
CA ASN A 116 7.84 19.02 9.81
C ASN A 116 8.20 18.92 8.33
N GLY A 117 9.48 19.09 7.97
CA GLY A 117 9.94 18.98 6.59
C GLY A 117 9.75 17.58 6.02
N THR A 118 9.44 17.50 4.74
CA THR A 118 9.18 16.24 4.03
C THR A 118 10.01 16.16 2.76
N ALA A 119 10.15 14.94 2.22
CA ALA A 119 10.80 14.76 0.93
C ALA A 119 10.09 15.52 -0.21
N LEU A 120 8.79 15.78 -0.08
CA LEU A 120 8.05 16.57 -1.07
C LEU A 120 8.48 18.04 -1.09
N ASP A 121 8.98 18.59 0.01
CA ASP A 121 9.42 20.00 0.03
C ASP A 121 10.67 20.23 -0.83
N ILE A 122 11.47 19.19 -1.05
CA ILE A 122 12.67 19.24 -1.90
C ILE A 122 12.36 18.82 -3.33
N PHE A 123 11.61 17.73 -3.49
CA PHE A 123 11.45 17.06 -4.79
C PHE A 123 10.06 17.27 -5.41
N GLY A 124 9.05 17.78 -4.69
CA GLY A 124 7.69 17.92 -5.22
C GLY A 124 7.08 16.62 -5.75
N GLU A 125 5.92 16.71 -6.39
CA GLU A 125 5.21 15.55 -6.93
C GLU A 125 5.72 15.11 -8.31
N LYS A 126 6.30 16.02 -9.09
CA LYS A 126 6.66 15.82 -10.51
C LYS A 126 8.15 15.96 -10.82
N SER A 127 9.01 16.12 -9.82
CA SER A 127 10.43 16.27 -10.09
C SER A 127 11.03 14.95 -10.55
N ARG A 128 11.26 14.89 -11.86
CA ARG A 128 12.29 14.03 -12.44
C ARG A 128 13.58 14.83 -12.43
N LEU A 129 14.15 15.08 -11.24
CA LEU A 129 15.57 15.43 -11.13
C LEU A 129 16.35 14.18 -11.55
N SER A 130 16.35 13.94 -12.87
CA SER A 130 17.14 12.92 -13.50
C SER A 130 18.58 13.37 -13.39
N ALA A 131 19.27 12.77 -12.45
CA ALA A 131 20.70 12.80 -12.52
C ALA A 131 21.05 12.00 -13.79
N ALA A 132 21.65 12.65 -14.78
CA ALA A 132 22.32 11.97 -15.90
C ALA A 132 23.56 11.26 -15.33
N ILE A 133 23.34 10.28 -14.47
CA ILE A 133 24.38 9.50 -13.82
C ILE A 133 24.66 8.32 -14.74
N GLY A 134 25.39 8.60 -15.83
CA GLY A 134 25.84 7.59 -16.79
C GLY A 134 27.14 6.90 -16.39
N SER A 135 27.58 7.00 -15.12
CA SER A 135 28.86 6.41 -14.68
C SER A 135 28.67 5.31 -13.63
N ARG A 136 29.33 4.16 -13.85
CA ARG A 136 29.32 2.98 -12.96
C ARG A 136 29.64 3.34 -11.49
N LYS A 137 30.62 4.24 -11.28
CA LYS A 137 31.01 4.71 -9.93
C LYS A 137 29.87 5.34 -9.15
N SER A 138 29.00 6.09 -9.81
CA SER A 138 27.91 6.75 -9.12
C SER A 138 26.71 5.82 -8.88
N SER A 139 26.60 4.72 -9.65
CA SER A 139 25.72 3.60 -9.30
C SER A 139 26.22 2.87 -8.05
N ASP A 140 27.52 2.61 -7.92
CA ASP A 140 28.09 1.96 -6.74
C ASP A 140 27.89 2.81 -5.47
N VAL A 141 28.05 4.14 -5.57
CA VAL A 141 27.79 5.08 -4.47
C VAL A 141 26.33 5.05 -4.03
N VAL A 142 25.39 5.13 -4.97
CA VAL A 142 23.94 5.06 -4.66
C VAL A 142 23.62 3.74 -3.97
N ASN A 143 24.08 2.61 -4.51
CA ASN A 143 23.83 1.29 -3.94
C ASN A 143 24.39 1.18 -2.51
N SER A 144 25.61 1.67 -2.27
CA SER A 144 26.22 1.67 -0.94
C SER A 144 25.38 2.43 0.09
N TYR A 145 24.83 3.61 -0.26
CA TYR A 145 23.95 4.34 0.64
C TYR A 145 22.58 3.67 0.81
N VAL A 146 22.03 3.09 -0.25
CA VAL A 146 20.78 2.33 -0.18
C VAL A 146 20.94 1.14 0.77
N ASP A 147 22.02 0.37 0.66
CA ASP A 147 22.32 -0.75 1.57
C ASP A 147 22.42 -0.28 3.02
N ARG A 148 23.20 0.78 3.29
CA ARG A 148 23.30 1.38 4.63
C ARG A 148 21.96 1.82 5.20
N CYS A 149 21.07 2.38 4.38
CA CYS A 149 19.72 2.72 4.80
C CYS A 149 18.91 1.46 5.14
N HIS A 150 18.99 0.42 4.32
CA HIS A 150 18.26 -0.83 4.54
C HIS A 150 18.77 -1.66 5.72
N ASP A 151 20.04 -1.52 6.11
CA ASP A 151 20.58 -2.08 7.35
C ASP A 151 19.90 -1.48 8.60
N LEU A 152 19.33 -0.28 8.47
CA LEU A 152 18.59 0.41 9.54
C LEU A 152 17.08 0.13 9.49
N ILE A 153 16.57 -0.48 8.41
CA ILE A 153 15.14 -0.66 8.13
C ILE A 153 14.76 -2.14 8.17
N SER A 154 13.83 -2.46 9.06
CA SER A 154 13.17 -3.77 9.14
C SER A 154 11.91 -3.80 8.28
N VAL A 155 11.73 -4.86 7.51
CA VAL A 155 10.52 -5.18 6.74
C VAL A 155 10.25 -6.65 6.98
N GLU A 156 9.22 -6.96 7.77
CA GLU A 156 8.99 -8.32 8.28
C GLU A 156 7.53 -8.53 8.70
N LEU A 157 7.17 -9.78 8.98
CA LEU A 157 5.95 -10.09 9.73
C LEU A 157 6.10 -9.53 11.16
N VAL A 158 5.16 -8.71 11.60
CA VAL A 158 5.21 -8.07 12.92
C VAL A 158 5.23 -9.13 14.03
N PRO A 159 6.22 -9.09 14.94
CA PRO A 159 6.29 -10.05 16.06
C PRO A 159 5.06 -9.97 16.97
N LYS A 160 4.63 -11.13 17.48
CA LYS A 160 3.37 -11.33 18.22
C LYS A 160 3.23 -10.40 19.44
N GLU A 161 4.34 -10.10 20.11
CA GLU A 161 4.43 -9.32 21.34
C GLU A 161 4.37 -7.80 21.13
N ARG A 162 4.41 -7.33 19.87
CA ARG A 162 4.42 -5.91 19.58
C ARG A 162 3.04 -5.29 19.82
N LYS A 163 3.04 -4.16 20.53
CA LYS A 163 1.88 -3.26 20.72
C LYS A 163 1.95 -1.99 19.87
N ARG A 164 3.10 -1.78 19.24
CA ARG A 164 3.40 -0.70 18.30
C ARG A 164 4.46 -1.22 17.34
N TYR A 165 4.36 -0.83 16.09
CA TYR A 165 5.37 -1.09 15.08
C TYR A 165 5.61 0.21 14.29
N GLY A 166 6.86 0.69 14.25
CA GLY A 166 7.11 2.08 13.86
C GLY A 166 6.36 3.06 14.79
N MET A 167 5.49 3.88 14.21
CA MET A 167 4.66 4.82 14.97
C MET A 167 3.20 4.35 15.16
N VAL A 168 2.83 3.19 14.60
CA VAL A 168 1.46 2.71 14.52
C VAL A 168 1.16 1.74 15.67
N PRO A 169 0.15 2.01 16.52
CA PRO A 169 -0.34 1.03 17.50
C PRO A 169 -0.91 -0.22 16.82
N VAL A 170 -0.59 -1.39 17.36
CA VAL A 170 -1.00 -2.70 16.82
C VAL A 170 -1.40 -3.66 17.94
N TYR A 171 -2.23 -4.64 17.61
CA TYR A 171 -2.53 -5.81 18.44
C TYR A 171 -2.10 -7.07 17.68
N ALA A 172 -0.78 -7.29 17.60
CA ALA A 172 -0.20 -8.33 16.73
C ALA A 172 -0.63 -9.75 17.12
N GLU A 173 -0.76 -10.03 18.42
CA GLU A 173 -1.31 -11.29 18.93
C GLU A 173 -2.73 -11.57 18.40
N VAL A 174 -3.64 -10.59 18.53
CA VAL A 174 -5.03 -10.72 18.09
C VAL A 174 -5.11 -10.92 16.57
N ALA A 175 -4.27 -10.21 15.81
CA ALA A 175 -4.21 -10.37 14.36
C ALA A 175 -3.79 -11.79 13.96
N MET A 176 -2.74 -12.31 14.57
CA MET A 176 -2.24 -13.66 14.32
C MET A 176 -3.27 -14.73 14.68
N GLU A 177 -3.92 -14.60 15.85
CA GLU A 177 -4.99 -15.52 16.28
C GLU A 177 -6.23 -15.47 15.37
N SER A 178 -6.46 -14.32 14.73
CA SER A 178 -7.55 -14.14 13.76
C SER A 178 -7.17 -14.54 12.33
N GLY A 179 -5.95 -15.05 12.11
CA GLY A 179 -5.47 -15.45 10.78
C GLY A 179 -5.17 -14.27 9.85
N VAL A 180 -4.86 -13.09 10.40
CA VAL A 180 -4.48 -11.88 9.67
C VAL A 180 -2.99 -11.63 9.87
N ALA A 181 -2.23 -11.64 8.78
CA ALA A 181 -0.80 -11.31 8.81
C ALA A 181 -0.59 -9.78 8.90
N LEU A 182 0.11 -9.32 9.93
CA LEU A 182 0.56 -7.92 10.00
C LEU A 182 1.97 -7.82 9.44
N ILE A 183 2.14 -7.11 8.32
CA ILE A 183 3.44 -6.87 7.71
C ILE A 183 3.88 -5.45 8.03
N GLY A 184 5.01 -5.34 8.71
CA GLY A 184 5.46 -4.10 9.30
C GLY A 184 6.70 -3.54 8.60
N VAL A 185 6.80 -2.21 8.55
CA VAL A 185 8.06 -1.52 8.26
C VAL A 185 8.46 -0.61 9.42
N ASP A 186 9.71 -0.73 9.88
CA ASP A 186 10.24 0.08 10.98
C ASP A 186 11.70 0.46 10.71
N ALA A 187 12.16 1.53 11.36
CA ALA A 187 13.56 1.93 11.38
C ALA A 187 14.08 1.77 12.81
N GLY A 188 14.66 0.62 13.12
CA GLY A 188 15.08 0.25 14.48
C GLY A 188 13.93 -0.32 15.30
N THR A 189 13.60 0.31 16.43
CA THR A 189 12.43 -0.03 17.25
C THR A 189 11.60 1.22 17.47
N ASN A 190 10.43 1.26 16.85
CA ASN A 190 9.53 2.40 16.84
C ASN A 190 10.22 3.69 16.36
N GLY A 191 11.00 3.58 15.27
CA GLY A 191 11.69 4.71 14.65
C GLY A 191 12.99 5.17 15.32
N THR A 192 13.57 4.41 16.26
CA THR A 192 14.83 4.80 16.92
C THR A 192 16.02 5.01 15.98
N ASN A 193 16.00 4.44 14.77
CA ASN A 193 17.04 4.66 13.76
C ASN A 193 16.73 5.83 12.79
N LEU A 194 15.61 6.56 12.93
CA LEU A 194 15.29 7.69 12.04
C LEU A 194 16.38 8.78 12.09
N ALA A 195 16.98 9.04 13.25
CA ALA A 195 18.08 10.00 13.37
C ALA A 195 19.31 9.58 12.54
N LYS A 196 19.65 8.28 12.56
CA LYS A 196 20.77 7.72 11.76
C LYS A 196 20.51 7.80 10.26
N LEU A 197 19.25 7.63 9.84
CA LEU A 197 18.86 7.88 8.45
C LEU A 197 19.07 9.35 8.04
N GLY A 198 18.80 10.29 8.95
CA GLY A 198 19.12 11.71 8.76
C GLY A 198 20.62 11.97 8.62
N GLU A 199 21.46 11.31 9.43
CA GLU A 199 22.93 11.40 9.30
C GLU A 199 23.41 10.95 7.91
N ILE A 200 22.80 9.90 7.35
CA ILE A 200 23.08 9.45 5.98
C ILE A 200 22.70 10.54 4.97
N GLY A 201 21.51 11.16 5.10
CA GLY A 201 21.09 12.26 4.23
C GLY A 201 22.04 13.45 4.28
N LYS A 202 22.48 13.83 5.49
CA LYS A 202 23.49 14.88 5.71
C LYS A 202 24.81 14.55 5.03
N GLU A 203 25.26 13.30 5.15
CA GLU A 203 26.49 12.84 4.54
C GLU A 203 26.44 12.94 3.01
N ILE A 204 25.32 12.51 2.40
CA ILE A 204 25.13 12.55 0.96
C ILE A 204 25.18 14.00 0.45
N ILE A 205 24.49 14.95 1.09
CA ILE A 205 24.49 16.34 0.62
C ILE A 205 25.83 17.05 0.86
N THR A 206 26.60 16.63 1.86
CA THR A 206 27.93 17.18 2.15
C THR A 206 28.99 16.68 1.16
N LYS A 207 28.92 15.40 0.76
CA LYS A 207 29.92 14.76 -0.12
C LYS A 207 29.53 14.77 -1.59
N TYR A 208 28.25 14.82 -1.90
CA TYR A 208 27.70 14.68 -3.24
C TYR A 208 26.68 15.79 -3.53
N SER A 209 25.52 15.46 -4.08
CA SER A 209 24.57 16.43 -4.62
C SER A 209 23.12 16.00 -4.42
N LEU A 210 22.21 16.96 -4.57
CA LEU A 210 20.77 16.74 -4.44
C LEU A 210 20.23 15.65 -5.39
N PRO A 211 20.69 15.53 -6.66
CA PRO A 211 20.28 14.44 -7.52
C PRO A 211 20.72 13.04 -7.03
N VAL A 212 21.89 12.92 -6.39
CA VAL A 212 22.32 11.64 -5.77
C VAL A 212 21.42 11.29 -4.61
N LEU A 213 21.06 12.27 -3.78
CA LEU A 213 20.11 12.08 -2.68
C LEU A 213 18.74 11.62 -3.19
N ASN A 214 18.23 12.24 -4.25
CA ASN A 214 16.96 11.85 -4.86
C ASN A 214 16.98 10.39 -5.34
N GLU A 215 18.05 9.99 -6.02
CA GLU A 215 18.22 8.62 -6.53
C GLU A 215 18.31 7.59 -5.38
N VAL A 216 19.02 7.91 -4.29
CA VAL A 216 19.04 7.07 -3.08
C VAL A 216 17.64 6.93 -2.47
N ILE A 217 16.88 8.02 -2.36
CA ILE A 217 15.51 8.00 -1.82
C ILE A 217 14.56 7.21 -2.72
N ASP A 218 14.69 7.33 -4.05
CA ASP A 218 13.94 6.52 -5.01
C ASP A 218 14.21 5.03 -4.81
N HIS A 219 15.47 4.62 -4.69
CA HIS A 219 15.83 3.23 -4.47
C HIS A 219 15.45 2.70 -3.08
N VAL A 220 15.62 3.48 -2.01
CA VAL A 220 15.22 3.07 -0.64
C VAL A 220 13.73 2.79 -0.60
N CYS A 221 12.89 3.71 -1.07
CA CYS A 221 11.44 3.50 -1.09
C CYS A 221 11.04 2.31 -1.97
N SER A 222 11.62 2.21 -3.16
CA SER A 222 11.29 1.12 -4.10
C SER A 222 11.68 -0.25 -3.52
N ARG A 223 12.86 -0.35 -2.91
CA ARG A 223 13.31 -1.59 -2.27
C ARG A 223 12.53 -1.90 -0.99
N MET A 224 12.05 -0.90 -0.24
CA MET A 224 11.10 -1.13 0.86
C MET A 224 9.80 -1.75 0.33
N ALA A 225 9.21 -1.18 -0.73
CA ALA A 225 8.00 -1.71 -1.36
C ALA A 225 8.21 -3.16 -1.84
N LEU A 226 9.33 -3.44 -2.49
CA LEU A 226 9.66 -4.78 -2.98
C LEU A 226 9.91 -5.78 -1.84
N ARG A 227 10.59 -5.38 -0.75
CA ARG A 227 10.77 -6.23 0.44
C ARG A 227 9.44 -6.57 1.10
N MET A 228 8.46 -5.65 1.10
CA MET A 228 7.11 -5.97 1.58
C MET A 228 6.47 -7.03 0.71
N ILE A 229 6.57 -6.92 -0.62
CA ILE A 229 6.07 -7.95 -1.55
C ILE A 229 6.77 -9.29 -1.33
N ASP A 230 8.08 -9.30 -1.04
CA ASP A 230 8.82 -10.52 -0.73
C ASP A 230 8.24 -11.22 0.51
N VAL A 231 7.99 -10.49 1.60
CA VAL A 231 7.35 -11.05 2.80
C VAL A 231 5.95 -11.61 2.48
N VAL A 232 5.15 -10.91 1.68
CA VAL A 232 3.82 -11.42 1.26
C VAL A 232 3.95 -12.71 0.44
N HIS A 233 4.96 -12.78 -0.42
CA HIS A 233 5.23 -13.96 -1.25
C HIS A 233 5.67 -15.16 -0.41
N GLU A 234 6.59 -14.96 0.55
CA GLU A 234 7.07 -15.98 1.49
C GLU A 234 5.93 -16.56 2.34
N LEU A 235 4.94 -15.73 2.67
CA LEU A 235 3.73 -16.15 3.39
C LEU A 235 2.69 -16.83 2.49
N GLY A 236 2.98 -17.03 1.19
CA GLY A 236 2.08 -17.72 0.26
C GLY A 236 0.82 -16.93 -0.09
N MET A 237 0.82 -15.61 0.07
CA MET A 237 -0.35 -14.75 -0.13
C MET A 237 -0.40 -14.06 -1.51
N ILE A 238 0.50 -14.41 -2.43
CA ILE A 238 0.48 -13.98 -3.83
C ILE A 238 -0.01 -15.14 -4.70
N TYR A 239 -1.19 -14.97 -5.29
CA TYR A 239 -1.84 -15.92 -6.18
C TYR A 239 -1.63 -15.52 -7.66
N PRO A 240 -1.79 -16.45 -8.61
CA PRO A 240 -1.67 -16.13 -10.04
C PRO A 240 -2.54 -14.96 -10.49
N GLU A 241 -3.72 -14.80 -9.88
CA GLU A 241 -4.68 -13.73 -10.17
C GLU A 241 -4.50 -12.47 -9.31
N THR A 242 -3.54 -12.44 -8.38
CA THR A 242 -3.32 -11.30 -7.49
C THR A 242 -2.95 -10.04 -8.26
N SER A 243 -3.64 -8.93 -8.00
CA SER A 243 -3.23 -7.60 -8.46
C SER A 243 -2.55 -6.83 -7.32
N ILE A 244 -1.50 -6.07 -7.62
CA ILE A 244 -0.72 -5.26 -6.66
C ILE A 244 -0.90 -3.78 -6.98
N GLY A 245 -1.24 -2.99 -5.98
CA GLY A 245 -1.64 -1.61 -6.12
C GLY A 245 -0.89 -0.74 -5.14
N PHE A 246 -0.35 0.37 -5.64
CA PHE A 246 0.38 1.33 -4.83
C PHE A 246 -0.30 2.69 -4.89
N THR A 247 -0.37 3.35 -3.74
CA THR A 247 -0.69 4.77 -3.62
C THR A 247 0.24 5.42 -2.60
N GLY A 248 0.08 6.71 -2.37
CA GLY A 248 0.89 7.46 -1.43
C GLY A 248 2.22 7.92 -2.02
N ARG A 249 2.62 9.13 -1.62
CA ARG A 249 3.75 9.88 -2.18
C ARG A 249 5.07 9.11 -2.17
N ALA A 250 5.30 8.24 -1.18
CA ALA A 250 6.55 7.51 -1.07
C ALA A 250 6.65 6.33 -2.05
N ALA A 251 5.57 5.92 -2.73
CA ALA A 251 5.59 4.89 -3.77
C ALA A 251 5.41 5.45 -5.19
N ILE A 252 4.65 6.54 -5.34
CA ILE A 252 4.19 6.99 -6.68
C ILE A 252 4.96 8.19 -7.27
N SER A 253 5.86 8.80 -6.51
CA SER A 253 6.68 9.94 -6.96
C SER A 253 8.02 9.51 -7.57
N GLY A 254 8.67 10.39 -8.33
CA GLY A 254 9.99 10.15 -8.90
C GLY A 254 10.02 8.98 -9.88
N LYS A 255 11.09 8.19 -9.86
CA LYS A 255 11.23 6.95 -10.66
C LYS A 255 10.78 5.69 -9.92
N LYS A 256 10.22 5.84 -8.72
CA LYS A 256 9.84 4.72 -7.86
C LYS A 256 8.84 3.75 -8.54
N PRO A 257 7.81 4.21 -9.28
CA PRO A 257 6.94 3.29 -10.02
C PRO A 257 7.69 2.42 -11.02
N GLU A 258 8.68 2.98 -11.71
CA GLU A 258 9.51 2.26 -12.70
C GLU A 258 10.38 1.19 -11.99
N TYR A 259 11.02 1.54 -10.87
CA TYR A 259 11.85 0.62 -10.08
C TYR A 259 11.03 -0.47 -9.40
N ILE A 260 9.85 -0.16 -8.88
CA ILE A 260 8.94 -1.14 -8.29
C ILE A 260 8.44 -2.10 -9.36
N LEU A 261 7.99 -1.59 -10.52
CA LEU A 261 7.53 -2.44 -11.61
C LEU A 261 8.64 -3.37 -12.12
N GLN A 262 9.85 -2.83 -12.34
CA GLN A 262 10.99 -3.65 -12.75
C GLN A 262 11.33 -4.71 -11.70
N GLY A 263 11.33 -4.34 -10.41
CA GLY A 263 11.58 -5.30 -9.34
C GLY A 263 10.53 -6.40 -9.23
N ILE A 264 9.27 -6.13 -9.56
CA ILE A 264 8.20 -7.14 -9.64
C ILE A 264 8.42 -8.06 -10.85
N ILE A 265 8.83 -7.52 -12.01
CA ILE A 265 9.19 -8.30 -13.20
C ILE A 265 10.33 -9.26 -12.89
N ASP A 266 11.39 -8.78 -12.23
CA ASP A 266 12.59 -9.57 -11.91
C ASP A 266 12.28 -10.75 -10.96
N ARG A 267 11.29 -10.58 -10.07
CA ARG A 267 10.78 -11.63 -9.17
C ARG A 267 9.95 -12.70 -9.87
N LYS A 268 9.54 -12.48 -11.13
CA LYS A 268 8.74 -13.42 -11.94
C LYS A 268 7.45 -13.87 -11.24
N LEU A 269 6.83 -12.97 -10.48
CA LEU A 269 5.58 -13.25 -9.74
C LEU A 269 4.40 -13.49 -10.68
N PHE A 270 4.42 -12.89 -11.88
CA PHE A 270 3.33 -12.94 -12.84
C PHE A 270 3.86 -13.18 -14.26
N GLN A 271 3.03 -13.79 -15.11
CA GLN A 271 3.32 -13.95 -16.54
C GLN A 271 3.34 -12.60 -17.27
N ASN A 272 2.37 -11.72 -16.98
CA ASN A 272 2.34 -10.36 -17.51
C ASN A 272 2.21 -9.34 -16.36
N PRO A 273 3.32 -8.89 -15.74
CA PRO A 273 3.28 -7.98 -14.60
C PRO A 273 2.53 -6.66 -14.86
N VAL A 274 2.52 -6.17 -16.10
CA VAL A 274 1.84 -4.91 -16.48
C VAL A 274 0.32 -5.00 -16.29
N ASP A 275 -0.26 -6.20 -16.38
CA ASP A 275 -1.69 -6.40 -16.15
C ASP A 275 -2.03 -6.61 -14.67
N HIS A 276 -1.03 -6.65 -13.79
CA HIS A 276 -1.18 -6.95 -12.36
C HIS A 276 -0.83 -5.77 -11.47
N VAL A 277 -0.01 -4.82 -11.95
CA VAL A 277 0.51 -3.72 -11.12
C VAL A 277 -0.12 -2.39 -11.52
N VAL A 278 -0.64 -1.66 -10.53
CA VAL A 278 -1.21 -0.33 -10.75
C VAL A 278 -0.68 0.67 -9.72
N PHE A 279 -0.44 1.90 -10.17
CA PHE A 279 -0.08 3.05 -9.33
C PHE A 279 -1.22 4.07 -9.43
N VAL A 280 -1.76 4.49 -8.28
CA VAL A 280 -2.93 5.37 -8.21
C VAL A 280 -2.61 6.57 -7.34
N ASP A 281 -2.95 7.76 -7.83
CA ASP A 281 -2.91 9.02 -7.10
C ASP A 281 -4.07 9.10 -6.09
N ASP A 282 -3.80 9.69 -4.92
CA ASP A 282 -4.81 10.01 -3.90
C ASP A 282 -5.76 8.86 -3.52
N GLY A 283 -5.21 7.66 -3.28
CA GLY A 283 -5.98 6.47 -2.94
C GLY A 283 -6.94 6.68 -1.77
N LEU A 284 -6.51 7.32 -0.67
CA LEU A 284 -7.40 7.59 0.46
C LEU A 284 -8.59 8.48 0.09
N ALA A 285 -8.37 9.57 -0.66
CA ALA A 285 -9.44 10.48 -1.05
C ALA A 285 -10.44 9.82 -2.01
N ARG A 286 -9.93 9.06 -3.01
CA ARG A 286 -10.76 8.24 -3.90
C ARG A 286 -11.54 7.17 -3.12
N GLY A 287 -10.89 6.56 -2.13
CA GLY A 287 -11.48 5.58 -1.22
C GLY A 287 -12.65 6.15 -0.44
N ALA A 288 -12.50 7.35 0.13
CA ALA A 288 -13.55 8.03 0.89
C ALA A 288 -14.77 8.34 0.00
N ALA A 289 -14.53 8.84 -1.22
CA ALA A 289 -15.60 9.09 -2.19
C ALA A 289 -16.31 7.78 -2.59
N LEU A 290 -15.57 6.68 -2.75
CA LEU A 290 -16.13 5.38 -3.05
C LEU A 290 -16.90 4.78 -1.87
N MET A 291 -16.45 4.95 -0.63
CA MET A 291 -17.16 4.50 0.57
C MET A 291 -18.57 5.09 0.64
N GLY A 292 -18.70 6.39 0.40
CA GLY A 292 -20.01 7.05 0.34
C GLY A 292 -20.93 6.40 -0.71
N ARG A 293 -20.37 5.97 -1.84
CA ARG A 293 -21.14 5.21 -2.86
C ARG A 293 -21.47 3.79 -2.43
N CYS A 294 -20.53 3.08 -1.79
CA CYS A 294 -20.74 1.73 -1.30
C CYS A 294 -21.84 1.68 -0.23
N MET A 295 -21.84 2.62 0.73
CA MET A 295 -22.88 2.76 1.76
C MET A 295 -24.26 2.99 1.17
N ASN A 296 -24.35 3.74 0.07
CA ASN A 296 -25.61 4.00 -0.64
C ASN A 296 -25.93 2.93 -1.71
N SER A 297 -25.16 1.84 -1.77
CA SER A 297 -25.29 0.78 -2.79
C SER A 297 -25.33 1.31 -4.24
N LEU A 298 -24.53 2.35 -4.52
CA LEU A 298 -24.41 3.01 -5.83
C LEU A 298 -23.31 2.34 -6.67
N GLY A 299 -23.68 1.27 -7.38
CA GLY A 299 -22.77 0.47 -8.21
C GLY A 299 -22.90 0.70 -9.71
N LYS A 300 -21.87 0.30 -10.47
CA LYS A 300 -21.88 0.21 -11.94
C LYS A 300 -21.64 -1.25 -12.34
N PRO A 301 -22.69 -2.03 -12.70
CA PRO A 301 -22.54 -3.45 -13.00
C PRO A 301 -21.61 -3.79 -14.17
N ASP A 302 -21.50 -2.89 -15.14
CA ASP A 302 -20.60 -2.94 -16.30
C ASP A 302 -19.12 -2.74 -15.93
N LYS A 303 -18.85 -2.03 -14.81
CA LYS A 303 -17.51 -1.80 -14.27
C LYS A 303 -17.48 -2.08 -12.76
N PRO A 304 -17.56 -3.36 -12.35
CA PRO A 304 -17.64 -3.75 -10.95
C PRO A 304 -16.33 -3.42 -10.19
N ILE A 305 -16.46 -3.13 -8.90
CA ILE A 305 -15.34 -2.88 -7.97
C ILE A 305 -15.09 -4.08 -7.05
N GLY A 306 -16.16 -4.78 -6.69
CA GLY A 306 -16.09 -5.98 -5.87
C GLY A 306 -16.09 -7.25 -6.72
N GLY A 307 -15.79 -8.36 -6.06
CA GLY A 307 -15.70 -9.68 -6.68
C GLY A 307 -14.27 -10.01 -7.06
N MET A 308 -14.13 -11.01 -7.93
CA MET A 308 -12.84 -11.51 -8.37
C MET A 308 -12.38 -10.87 -9.68
N ARG A 309 -11.06 -10.82 -9.87
CA ARG A 309 -10.43 -10.49 -11.15
C ARG A 309 -10.93 -11.39 -12.27
N GLY A 310 -11.20 -10.82 -13.44
CA GLY A 310 -11.78 -11.51 -14.61
C GLY A 310 -13.22 -11.97 -14.42
N GLY A 311 -13.80 -11.81 -13.22
CA GLY A 311 -15.13 -12.28 -12.87
C GLY A 311 -16.26 -11.37 -13.34
N LYS A 312 -17.48 -11.91 -13.33
CA LYS A 312 -18.72 -11.14 -13.56
C LYS A 312 -19.02 -10.23 -12.36
N CYS A 313 -19.94 -9.28 -12.55
CA CYS A 313 -20.47 -8.47 -11.47
C CYS A 313 -21.10 -9.35 -10.37
N ILE A 314 -20.84 -9.03 -9.10
CA ILE A 314 -21.34 -9.78 -7.94
C ILE A 314 -22.73 -9.36 -7.45
N MET A 315 -23.41 -8.44 -8.13
CA MET A 315 -24.67 -7.87 -7.64
C MET A 315 -25.76 -8.93 -7.40
N SER A 316 -25.93 -9.89 -8.31
CA SER A 316 -26.91 -10.96 -8.13
C SER A 316 -26.65 -11.81 -6.89
N ARG A 317 -25.37 -12.12 -6.62
CA ARG A 317 -24.95 -12.85 -5.41
C ARG A 317 -25.19 -12.03 -4.15
N ARG A 318 -24.92 -10.72 -4.19
CA ARG A 318 -25.21 -9.80 -3.08
C ARG A 318 -26.71 -9.74 -2.74
N ILE A 319 -27.57 -9.75 -3.76
CA ILE A 319 -29.03 -9.81 -3.56
C ILE A 319 -29.42 -11.17 -2.97
N ALA A 320 -28.83 -12.26 -3.44
CA ALA A 320 -29.13 -13.61 -2.99
C ALA A 320 -28.80 -13.84 -1.50
N ILE A 321 -27.67 -13.32 -1.01
CA ILE A 321 -27.30 -13.43 0.41
C ILE A 321 -28.03 -12.42 1.31
N GLY A 322 -28.71 -11.43 0.72
CA GLY A 322 -29.53 -10.46 1.45
C GLY A 322 -30.99 -10.91 1.64
N ARG A 323 -31.37 -12.04 1.04
CA ARG A 323 -32.65 -12.71 1.23
C ARG A 323 -32.46 -13.89 2.17
#